data_AF-A0A538A7W8-F1
#
_entry.id   AF-A0A538A7W8-F1
#
_cell.length_a   1.000
_cell.length_b   1.000
_cell.length_c   1.000
_cell.angle_alpha   90.00
_cell.angle_beta   90.00
_cell.angle_gamma   90.00
#
_symmetry.space_group_name_H-M   'P 1'
#
loop_
_entity.id
_entity.type
_entity.pdbx_description
1 polymer ?
#
loop_
_entity_poly.entity_id
_entity_poly.type
_entity_poly.pdbx_seq_one_letter_code
_entity_poly.pdbx_strand_id
1 'polypeptide(L)'
;MPRWHRSSEFLRARSRAASTTGSEPFATHLRRWAMTTDECRVWRERIGALVLGQLGPEERAATEAHLEGCPDCRAEADALAPMASVLRRADPERLAPTPLPPPELANRITRRIAAERRKARRRRVRVGFGLATAAAAATAAVLLALSLTGSPSSDQQGQTV
;
A
#
# COMPACT_ATOMS: atom_id res chain seq x y z
N MET A 1 -1.71 21.71 -29.15
CA MET A 1 -1.30 20.59 -28.27
C MET A 1 -0.68 21.16 -27.00
N PRO A 2 -1.37 21.18 -25.84
CA PRO A 2 -0.81 21.76 -24.62
C PRO A 2 0.05 20.74 -23.86
N ARG A 3 1.27 21.16 -23.53
CA ARG A 3 2.33 20.41 -22.87
C ARG A 3 2.14 20.54 -21.35
N TRP A 4 1.69 19.48 -20.69
CA TRP A 4 1.54 19.46 -19.22
C TRP A 4 2.91 19.37 -18.55
N HIS A 5 3.33 20.46 -17.89
CA HIS A 5 4.43 20.46 -16.92
C HIS A 5 3.90 19.92 -15.59
N ARG A 6 4.45 18.80 -15.14
CA ARG A 6 4.12 18.17 -13.85
C ARG A 6 5.11 18.69 -12.81
N SER A 7 4.78 19.80 -12.15
CA SER A 7 5.55 20.34 -11.02
C SER A 7 5.33 19.48 -9.77
N SER A 8 6.43 18.92 -9.27
CA SER A 8 6.52 18.03 -8.14
C SER A 8 6.82 18.79 -6.84
N GLU A 9 5.87 19.56 -6.33
CA GLU A 9 6.08 20.38 -5.11
C GLU A 9 4.97 20.30 -4.04
N PHE A 10 4.12 19.26 -4.05
CA PHE A 10 3.01 19.16 -3.09
C PHE A 10 3.18 18.15 -1.94
N LEU A 11 4.42 17.83 -1.53
CA LEU A 11 4.65 16.82 -0.47
C LEU A 11 5.59 17.23 0.68
N ARG A 12 5.70 18.53 0.99
CA ARG A 12 6.39 18.99 2.22
C ARG A 12 5.76 20.24 2.81
N ALA A 13 4.61 20.10 3.45
CA ALA A 13 4.20 21.01 4.53
C ALA A 13 2.95 20.46 5.17
N ARG A 14 3.06 19.93 6.40
CA ARG A 14 2.07 20.10 7.46
C ARG A 14 2.60 19.45 8.73
N SER A 15 3.43 20.21 9.42
CA SER A 15 3.68 20.02 10.84
C SER A 15 3.59 21.37 11.55
N ARG A 16 2.81 21.34 12.63
CA ARG A 16 2.77 22.24 13.81
C ARG A 16 1.77 23.42 13.82
N ALA A 17 1.04 23.42 14.94
CA ALA A 17 0.31 24.48 15.64
C ALA A 17 -1.16 24.80 15.23
N ALA A 18 -2.09 24.32 16.06
CA ALA A 18 -3.22 25.08 16.63
C ALA A 18 -3.82 24.19 17.75
N SER A 19 -3.45 24.39 19.02
CA SER A 19 -4.00 25.38 19.97
C SER A 19 -5.20 24.84 20.75
N THR A 20 -5.06 25.01 22.05
CA THR A 20 -5.87 24.55 23.17
C THR A 20 -7.21 25.29 23.24
N THR A 21 -8.29 24.67 22.76
CA THR A 21 -9.67 24.91 23.24
C THR A 21 -10.60 23.89 22.57
N GLY A 22 -11.16 22.99 23.37
CA GLY A 22 -12.38 22.19 23.13
C GLY A 22 -12.63 21.60 21.74
N SER A 23 -12.25 20.34 21.51
CA SER A 23 -12.88 19.51 20.47
C SER A 23 -12.57 18.01 20.69
N GLU A 24 -13.20 17.38 21.67
CA GLU A 24 -13.00 15.95 21.98
C GLU A 24 -13.80 14.89 21.18
N PRO A 25 -14.51 15.16 20.07
CA PRO A 25 -15.00 14.04 19.23
C PRO A 25 -14.15 13.77 17.97
N PHE A 26 -13.34 14.73 17.49
CA PHE A 26 -12.77 14.64 16.13
C PHE A 26 -11.49 13.77 16.02
N ALA A 27 -10.66 13.74 17.07
CA ALA A 27 -9.40 13.00 17.05
C ALA A 27 -9.61 11.47 17.06
N THR A 28 -10.67 10.98 17.71
CA THR A 28 -11.08 9.57 17.72
C THR A 28 -11.71 9.17 16.39
N HIS A 29 -12.45 10.09 15.77
CA HIS A 29 -13.05 9.91 14.45
C HIS A 29 -11.99 9.72 13.36
N LEU A 30 -10.91 10.52 13.37
CA LEU A 30 -9.80 10.40 12.42
C LEU A 30 -9.05 9.05 12.53
N ARG A 31 -8.88 8.50 13.74
CA ARG A 31 -8.26 7.17 13.93
C ARG A 31 -9.19 6.03 13.51
N ARG A 32 -10.50 6.14 13.79
CA ARG A 32 -11.51 5.20 13.32
C ARG A 32 -11.61 5.20 11.79
N TRP A 33 -11.57 6.38 11.17
CA TRP A 33 -11.58 6.55 9.72
C TRP A 33 -10.33 6.01 9.02
N ALA A 34 -9.14 6.16 9.61
CA ALA A 34 -7.91 5.57 9.05
C ALA A 34 -7.92 4.02 9.09
N MET A 35 -8.65 3.40 10.02
CA MET A 35 -8.78 1.94 10.11
C MET A 35 -9.93 1.38 9.26
N THR A 36 -11.09 2.04 9.23
CA THR A 36 -12.19 1.64 8.35
C THR A 36 -11.86 1.86 6.87
N THR A 37 -10.97 2.80 6.54
CA THR A 37 -10.60 3.08 5.13
C THR A 37 -9.81 1.96 4.45
N ASP A 38 -9.01 1.16 5.17
CA ASP A 38 -8.32 -0.01 4.61
C ASP A 38 -9.29 -1.19 4.45
N GLU A 39 -10.12 -1.46 5.47
CA GLU A 39 -11.17 -2.49 5.41
C GLU A 39 -12.23 -2.18 4.35
N CYS A 40 -12.57 -0.91 4.16
CA CYS A 40 -13.52 -0.44 3.15
C CYS A 40 -12.90 -0.34 1.76
N ARG A 41 -11.57 -0.46 1.59
CA ARG A 41 -10.93 -0.22 0.29
C ARG A 41 -11.45 -1.17 -0.79
N VAL A 42 -11.53 -2.46 -0.46
CA VAL A 42 -12.03 -3.50 -1.37
C VAL A 42 -13.49 -3.26 -1.74
N TRP A 43 -14.31 -2.81 -0.78
CA TRP A 43 -15.73 -2.54 -1.03
C TRP A 43 -15.92 -1.29 -1.88
N ARG A 44 -15.19 -0.21 -1.62
CA ARG A 44 -15.23 1.02 -2.42
C ARG A 44 -14.83 0.79 -3.88
N GLU A 45 -13.82 -0.05 -4.11
CA GLU A 45 -13.43 -0.48 -5.47
C GLU A 45 -14.58 -1.20 -6.22
N ARG A 46 -15.51 -1.84 -5.49
CA ARG A 46 -16.67 -2.57 -6.05
C ARG A 46 -17.93 -1.72 -6.21
N ILE A 47 -18.08 -0.59 -5.50
CA ILE A 47 -19.31 0.23 -5.54
C ILE A 47 -19.65 0.67 -6.96
N GLY A 48 -18.66 1.12 -7.74
CA GLY A 48 -18.89 1.54 -9.13
C GLY A 48 -19.46 0.41 -10.01
N ALA A 49 -18.93 -0.80 -9.85
CA ALA A 49 -19.44 -1.98 -10.55
C ALA A 49 -20.83 -2.40 -10.04
N LEU A 50 -21.08 -2.27 -8.73
CA LEU A 50 -22.39 -2.55 -8.13
C LEU A 50 -23.47 -1.66 -8.74
N VAL A 51 -23.29 -0.33 -8.73
CA VAL A 51 -24.31 0.62 -9.20
C VAL A 51 -24.55 0.55 -10.72
N LEU A 52 -23.55 0.10 -11.48
CA LEU A 52 -23.65 -0.19 -12.92
C LEU A 52 -24.18 -1.61 -13.22
N GLY A 53 -24.44 -2.43 -12.20
CA GLY A 53 -24.94 -3.79 -12.34
C GLY A 53 -23.93 -4.79 -12.91
N GLN A 54 -22.63 -4.50 -12.84
CA GLN A 54 -21.55 -5.26 -13.48
C GLN A 54 -20.89 -6.30 -12.55
N LEU A 55 -21.37 -6.46 -11.31
CA LEU A 55 -20.88 -7.49 -10.39
C LEU A 55 -21.51 -8.86 -10.67
N GLY A 56 -20.74 -9.92 -10.44
CA GLY A 56 -21.26 -11.28 -10.32
C GLY A 56 -22.20 -11.43 -9.11
N PRO A 57 -22.99 -12.52 -9.03
CA PRO A 57 -23.98 -12.70 -7.96
C PRO A 57 -23.36 -12.73 -6.55
N GLU A 58 -22.26 -13.47 -6.37
CA GLU A 58 -21.54 -13.55 -5.09
C GLU A 58 -20.96 -12.20 -4.66
N GLU A 59 -20.28 -11.52 -5.58
CA GLU A 59 -19.66 -10.22 -5.30
C GLU A 59 -20.70 -9.14 -4.98
N ARG A 60 -21.85 -9.18 -5.67
CA ARG A 60 -22.98 -8.29 -5.40
C ARG A 60 -23.49 -8.51 -3.97
N ALA A 61 -23.85 -9.75 -3.62
CA ALA A 61 -24.37 -10.07 -2.29
C ALA A 61 -23.38 -9.68 -1.17
N ALA A 62 -22.09 -9.97 -1.36
CA ALA A 62 -21.06 -9.60 -0.39
C ALA A 62 -20.92 -8.08 -0.24
N THR A 63 -21.03 -7.33 -1.36
CA THR A 63 -20.93 -5.86 -1.33
C THR A 63 -22.18 -5.24 -0.69
N GLU A 64 -23.37 -5.73 -1.01
CA GLU A 64 -24.64 -5.30 -0.41
C GLU A 64 -24.65 -5.54 1.11
N ALA A 65 -24.19 -6.72 1.57
CA ALA A 65 -24.04 -7.00 3.00
C ALA A 65 -23.08 -6.02 3.70
N HIS A 66 -21.99 -5.60 3.05
CA HIS A 66 -21.13 -4.55 3.61
C HIS A 66 -21.84 -3.18 3.65
N LEU A 67 -22.59 -2.85 2.60
CA LEU A 67 -23.38 -1.63 2.56
C LEU A 67 -24.43 -1.61 3.67
N GLU A 68 -25.00 -2.73 4.10
CA GLU A 68 -25.89 -2.78 5.28
C GLU A 68 -25.17 -2.41 6.60
N GLY A 69 -23.87 -2.66 6.70
CA GLY A 69 -23.06 -2.36 7.88
C GLY A 69 -22.35 -1.00 7.87
N CYS A 70 -22.12 -0.40 6.69
CA CYS A 70 -21.22 0.75 6.55
C CYS A 70 -21.92 2.00 5.97
N PRO A 71 -22.16 3.06 6.76
CA PRO A 71 -22.81 4.29 6.28
C PRO A 71 -21.97 5.06 5.26
N ASP A 72 -20.65 5.05 5.38
CA ASP A 72 -19.75 5.78 4.47
C ASP A 72 -19.79 5.18 3.06
N CYS A 73 -19.72 3.85 2.96
CA CYS A 73 -19.83 3.15 1.68
C CYS A 73 -21.24 3.26 1.08
N ARG A 74 -22.31 3.31 1.89
CA ARG A 74 -23.67 3.60 1.39
C ARG A 74 -23.75 4.99 0.78
N ALA A 75 -23.23 6.00 1.48
CA ALA A 75 -23.23 7.37 0.98
C ALA A 75 -22.49 7.49 -0.35
N GLU A 76 -21.40 6.74 -0.53
CA GLU A 76 -20.67 6.68 -1.81
C GLU A 76 -21.49 6.00 -2.92
N ALA A 77 -22.20 4.90 -2.62
CA ALA A 77 -23.10 4.25 -3.56
C ALA A 77 -24.26 5.18 -3.99
N ASP A 78 -24.88 5.87 -3.02
CA ASP A 78 -25.96 6.82 -3.25
C ASP A 78 -25.50 8.02 -4.08
N ALA A 79 -24.29 8.53 -3.84
CA ALA A 79 -23.70 9.62 -4.62
C ALA A 79 -23.45 9.22 -6.08
N LEU A 80 -23.12 7.95 -6.34
CA LEU A 80 -22.85 7.44 -7.69
C LEU A 80 -24.12 7.00 -8.44
N ALA A 81 -25.19 6.65 -7.73
CA ALA A 81 -26.43 6.10 -8.32
C ALA A 81 -27.05 6.99 -9.43
N PRO A 82 -27.14 8.33 -9.30
CA PRO A 82 -27.67 9.18 -10.36
C PRO A 82 -26.84 9.10 -11.64
N MET A 83 -25.51 9.15 -11.54
CA MET A 83 -24.59 9.05 -12.69
C MET A 83 -24.70 7.68 -13.35
N ALA A 84 -24.71 6.61 -12.55
CA ALA A 84 -24.88 5.25 -13.04
C ALA A 84 -26.22 5.07 -13.80
N SER A 85 -27.29 5.74 -13.33
CA SER A 85 -28.59 5.69 -13.99
C SER A 85 -28.61 6.27 -15.41
N VAL A 86 -27.80 7.31 -15.65
CA VAL A 86 -27.61 7.91 -16.97
C VAL A 86 -26.76 7.00 -17.84
N LEU A 87 -25.65 6.50 -17.30
CA LEU A 87 -24.72 5.62 -18.03
C LEU A 87 -25.37 4.32 -18.48
N ARG A 88 -26.28 3.73 -17.69
CA ARG A 88 -27.04 2.53 -18.10
C ARG A 88 -27.93 2.74 -19.33
N ARG A 89 -28.26 3.98 -19.66
CA ARG A 89 -29.05 4.32 -20.86
C ARG A 89 -28.18 4.62 -22.08
N ALA A 90 -26.86 4.61 -21.92
CA ALA A 90 -25.95 4.85 -23.02
C ALA A 90 -26.10 3.72 -24.05
N ASP A 91 -26.37 4.11 -25.28
CA ASP A 91 -26.43 3.22 -26.43
C ASP A 91 -25.00 3.04 -26.99
N PRO A 92 -24.41 1.84 -26.88
CA PRO A 92 -23.04 1.62 -27.33
C PRO A 92 -22.88 1.82 -28.84
N GLU A 93 -23.94 1.61 -29.64
CA GLU A 93 -23.91 1.79 -31.09
C GLU A 93 -23.84 3.28 -31.50
N ARG A 94 -24.21 4.19 -30.59
CA ARG A 94 -24.08 5.64 -30.78
C ARG A 94 -22.72 6.17 -30.34
N LEU A 95 -21.90 5.36 -29.70
CA LEU A 95 -20.53 5.73 -29.34
C LEU A 95 -19.64 5.57 -30.58
N ALA A 96 -18.72 6.51 -30.78
CA ALA A 96 -17.71 6.36 -31.81
C ALA A 96 -16.96 5.03 -31.62
N PRO A 97 -16.54 4.35 -32.72
CA PRO A 97 -15.83 3.08 -32.61
C PRO A 97 -14.65 3.24 -31.66
N THR A 98 -14.64 2.40 -30.62
CA THR A 98 -13.57 2.45 -29.62
C THR A 98 -12.25 2.12 -30.33
N PRO A 99 -11.24 2.99 -30.29
CA PRO A 99 -9.97 2.72 -30.95
C PRO A 99 -9.37 1.46 -30.36
N LEU A 100 -9.09 0.48 -31.22
CA LEU A 100 -8.52 -0.78 -30.77
C LEU A 100 -7.11 -0.51 -30.21
N PRO A 101 -6.79 -1.03 -29.01
CA PRO A 101 -5.45 -0.86 -28.47
C PRO A 101 -4.41 -1.53 -29.39
N PRO A 102 -3.18 -0.99 -29.50
CA PRO A 102 -2.13 -1.62 -30.28
C PRO A 102 -1.86 -3.05 -29.81
N PRO A 103 -1.66 -4.03 -30.72
CA PRO A 103 -1.52 -5.44 -30.35
C PRO A 103 -0.31 -5.70 -29.42
N GLU A 104 0.73 -4.86 -29.47
CA GLU A 104 1.91 -4.95 -28.63
C GLU A 104 1.70 -4.41 -27.21
N LEU A 105 0.58 -3.73 -26.93
CA LEU A 105 0.32 -3.10 -25.64
C LEU A 105 0.29 -4.13 -24.52
N ALA A 106 -0.41 -5.26 -24.71
CA ALA A 106 -0.47 -6.34 -23.73
C ALA A 106 0.94 -6.84 -23.37
N ASN A 107 1.76 -7.12 -24.38
CA ASN A 107 3.14 -7.58 -24.20
C ASN A 107 4.03 -6.52 -23.53
N ARG A 108 3.84 -5.23 -23.83
CA ARG A 108 4.57 -4.15 -23.15
C ARG A 108 4.20 -4.06 -21.68
N ILE A 109 2.91 -4.13 -21.34
CA ILE A 109 2.43 -4.07 -19.96
C ILE A 109 2.96 -5.26 -19.15
N THR A 110 2.82 -6.48 -19.66
CA THR A 110 3.28 -7.68 -18.96
C THR A 110 4.80 -7.68 -18.75
N ARG A 111 5.58 -7.29 -19.76
CA ARG A 111 7.03 -7.10 -19.63
C ARG A 111 7.39 -6.05 -18.59
N ARG A 112 6.67 -4.92 -18.57
CA ARG A 112 6.92 -3.86 -17.57
C ARG A 112 6.63 -4.33 -16.16
N ILE A 113 5.49 -4.98 -15.93
CA ILE A 113 5.14 -5.57 -14.62
C ILE A 113 6.20 -6.58 -14.19
N ALA A 114 6.63 -7.46 -15.09
CA ALA A 114 7.67 -8.44 -14.80
C ALA A 114 9.02 -7.77 -14.47
N ALA A 115 9.39 -6.71 -15.19
CA ALA A 115 10.61 -5.96 -14.93
C ALA A 115 10.59 -5.27 -13.55
N GLU A 116 9.46 -4.63 -13.17
CA GLU A 116 9.32 -4.00 -11.85
C GLU A 116 9.36 -5.04 -10.72
N ARG A 117 8.67 -6.19 -10.90
CA ARG A 117 8.75 -7.31 -9.93
C ARG A 117 10.18 -7.84 -9.79
N ARG A 118 10.92 -8.00 -10.90
CA ARG A 118 12.34 -8.41 -10.89
C ARG A 118 13.21 -7.38 -10.18
N LYS A 119 13.00 -6.08 -10.42
CA LYS A 119 13.72 -4.98 -9.76
C LYS A 119 13.48 -4.98 -8.25
N ALA A 120 12.21 -5.10 -7.82
CA ALA A 120 11.84 -5.19 -6.42
C ALA A 120 12.49 -6.43 -5.75
N ARG A 121 12.44 -7.60 -6.41
CA ARG A 121 13.08 -8.83 -5.92
C ARG A 121 14.59 -8.67 -5.79
N ARG A 122 15.28 -8.11 -6.80
CA ARG A 122 16.72 -7.84 -6.75
C ARG A 122 17.09 -6.90 -5.61
N ARG A 123 16.31 -5.84 -5.38
CA ARG A 123 16.53 -4.92 -4.25
C ARG A 123 16.42 -5.66 -2.92
N ARG A 124 15.36 -6.47 -2.73
CA ARG A 124 15.17 -7.28 -1.51
C ARG A 124 16.34 -8.24 -1.28
N VAL A 125 16.77 -8.95 -2.33
CA VAL A 125 17.91 -9.87 -2.26
C VAL A 125 19.20 -9.12 -1.89
N ARG A 126 19.51 -8.01 -2.55
CA ARG A 126 20.72 -7.21 -2.23
C ARG A 126 20.72 -6.68 -0.80
N VAL A 127 19.57 -6.17 -0.33
CA VAL A 127 19.42 -5.70 1.05
C VAL A 127 19.57 -6.87 2.03
N GLY A 128 18.96 -8.02 1.74
CA GLY A 128 19.08 -9.23 2.55
C GLY A 128 20.53 -9.73 2.65
N PHE A 129 21.26 -9.79 1.52
CA PHE A 129 22.68 -10.13 1.51
C PHE A 129 23.52 -9.12 2.31
N GLY A 130 23.29 -7.81 2.13
CA GLY A 130 24.01 -6.78 2.88
C GLY A 130 23.80 -6.89 4.40
N LEU A 131 22.56 -7.15 4.82
CA LEU A 131 22.24 -7.39 6.23
C LEU A 131 22.91 -8.67 6.76
N ALA A 132 22.90 -9.76 6.00
CA ALA A 132 23.55 -11.01 6.38
C ALA A 132 25.08 -10.86 6.50
N THR A 133 25.72 -10.16 5.56
CA THR A 133 27.17 -9.89 5.61
C THR A 133 27.54 -8.98 6.79
N ALA A 134 26.73 -7.96 7.08
CA ALA A 134 26.97 -7.07 8.22
C ALA A 134 26.81 -7.81 9.55
N ALA A 135 25.78 -8.66 9.67
CA ALA A 135 25.57 -9.48 10.85
C ALA A 135 26.74 -10.46 11.08
N ALA A 136 27.20 -11.14 10.01
CA ALA A 136 28.34 -12.06 10.11
C ALA A 136 29.67 -11.35 10.47
N ALA A 137 29.91 -10.15 9.96
CA ALA A 137 31.08 -9.36 10.33
C ALA A 137 31.01 -8.90 11.79
N ALA A 138 29.84 -8.46 12.27
CA ALA A 138 29.64 -8.06 13.65
C ALA A 138 29.84 -9.24 14.62
N THR A 139 29.30 -10.42 14.31
CA THR A 139 29.52 -11.62 15.15
C THR A 139 30.98 -12.03 15.19
N ALA A 140 31.68 -12.02 14.05
CA ALA A 140 33.12 -12.30 14.00
C ALA A 140 33.95 -11.29 14.82
N ALA A 141 33.63 -9.99 14.72
CA ALA A 141 34.30 -8.94 15.49
C ALA A 141 34.07 -9.10 17.01
N VAL A 142 32.85 -9.44 17.42
CA VAL A 142 32.53 -9.74 18.83
C VAL A 142 33.32 -10.95 19.31
N LEU A 143 33.32 -12.06 18.56
CA LEU A 143 34.10 -13.25 18.92
C LEU A 143 35.60 -12.95 19.05
N LEU A 144 36.16 -12.18 18.11
CA LEU A 144 37.57 -11.77 18.14
C LEU A 144 37.88 -10.89 19.35
N ALA A 145 36.99 -9.94 19.68
CA ALA A 145 37.14 -9.10 20.87
C ALA A 145 37.13 -9.94 22.15
N LEU A 146 36.21 -10.90 22.28
CA LEU A 146 36.16 -11.83 23.41
C LEU A 146 37.44 -12.66 23.51
N SER A 147 37.99 -13.15 22.40
CA SER A 147 39.24 -13.92 22.39
C SER A 147 40.46 -13.10 22.83
N LEU A 148 40.51 -11.82 22.48
CA LEU A 148 41.61 -10.92 22.87
C LEU A 148 41.51 -10.50 24.35
N THR A 149 40.31 -10.25 24.86
CA THR A 149 40.09 -9.91 26.28
C THR A 149 40.10 -11.12 27.21
N GLY A 150 39.94 -12.32 26.65
CA GLY A 150 39.78 -13.57 27.37
C GLY A 150 41.06 -14.35 27.62
N SER A 151 42.26 -13.78 27.40
CA SER A 151 43.53 -14.44 27.75
C SER A 151 43.52 -14.81 29.24
N PRO A 152 43.34 -16.10 29.62
CA PRO A 152 43.49 -16.49 31.01
C PRO A 152 44.97 -16.44 31.31
N SER A 153 45.35 -15.56 32.23
CA SER A 153 46.59 -15.67 32.98
C SER A 153 46.60 -17.04 33.65
N SER A 154 47.22 -18.02 33.00
CA SER A 154 47.75 -19.21 33.66
C SER A 154 48.98 -18.77 34.44
N ASP A 155 48.72 -18.08 35.54
CA ASP A 155 49.66 -17.84 36.60
C ASP A 155 48.96 -18.27 37.90
N GLN A 156 49.67 -19.04 38.72
CA GLN A 156 49.30 -19.50 40.07
C GLN A 156 48.57 -20.86 40.23
N GLN A 157 49.26 -21.95 39.91
CA GLN A 157 49.26 -23.21 40.70
C GLN A 157 50.73 -23.69 40.76
N GLY A 158 51.41 -23.87 41.90
CA GLY A 158 51.06 -23.67 43.29
C GLY A 158 52.36 -23.58 44.11
N GLN A 159 52.31 -22.80 45.18
CA GLN A 159 53.33 -22.76 46.24
C GLN A 159 52.64 -23.12 47.56
N THR A 160 53.33 -23.92 48.38
CA THR A 160 53.06 -24.28 49.79
C THR A 160 51.96 -25.35 49.99
N VAL A 161 52.18 -26.47 50.68
CA VAL A 161 53.11 -26.82 51.79
C VAL A 161 53.74 -28.18 51.56
#